data_AF-A0A4R6WYB3-F1
#
_entry.id   AF-A0A4R6WYB3-F1
#
_cell.length_a   1.000
_cell.length_b   1.000
_cell.length_c   1.000
_cell.angle_alpha   90.00
_cell.angle_beta   90.00
_cell.angle_gamma   90.00
#
_symmetry.space_group_name_H-M   'P 1'
#
loop_
_entity.id
_entity.type
_entity.pdbx_description
1 polymer ?
#
loop_
_entity_poly.entity_id
_entity_poly.type
_entity_poly.pdbx_seq_one_letter_code
_entity_poly.pdbx_strand_id
1 'polypeptide(L)'
;MPNSNIEIIAPADGRGETRNFLLVCAAVLICAISLLSLLHSASPKALPELPNHLSNLATQVSNAVEEIELLEQAELINAPYQLADLPFPTYQNQSFTQQDEHCFSLFQGQYVFVIERHEEGWDAHWAPSEQAVDCHASLDWHSLNQ
;
A
#
# COMPACT_ATOMS: atom_id res chain seq x y z
N MET A 1 4.57 27.12 -81.45
CA MET A 1 3.72 27.30 -80.25
C MET A 1 3.92 26.07 -79.38
N PRO A 2 4.42 26.19 -78.13
CA PRO A 2 4.57 25.03 -77.27
C PRO A 2 3.23 24.74 -76.56
N ASN A 3 2.81 23.48 -76.57
CA ASN A 3 1.65 23.02 -75.79
C ASN A 3 2.06 22.90 -74.33
N SER A 4 1.49 23.73 -73.46
CA SER A 4 1.57 23.55 -72.02
C SER A 4 0.62 22.42 -71.60
N ASN A 5 1.16 21.28 -71.21
CA ASN A 5 0.39 20.27 -70.49
C ASN A 5 0.13 20.78 -69.08
N ILE A 6 -1.13 21.13 -68.79
CA ILE A 6 -1.57 21.49 -67.44
C ILE A 6 -1.82 20.18 -66.70
N GLU A 7 -0.95 19.85 -65.75
CA GLU A 7 -1.15 18.73 -64.83
C GLU A 7 -2.11 19.18 -63.72
N ILE A 8 -3.32 18.59 -63.70
CA ILE A 8 -4.34 18.86 -62.69
C ILE A 8 -4.18 17.80 -61.60
N ILE A 9 -3.65 18.20 -60.45
CA ILE A 9 -3.53 17.35 -59.26
C ILE A 9 -4.86 17.40 -58.51
N ALA A 10 -5.53 16.26 -58.35
CA ALA A 10 -6.76 16.18 -57.56
C ALA A 10 -6.46 16.51 -56.08
N PRO A 11 -7.30 17.31 -55.39
CA PRO A 11 -7.08 17.60 -53.98
C PRO A 11 -7.14 16.30 -53.18
N ALA A 12 -6.16 16.08 -52.30
CA ALA A 12 -6.14 14.93 -51.41
C ALA A 12 -7.40 14.95 -50.53
N ASP A 13 -8.30 13.98 -50.72
CA ASP A 13 -9.54 13.89 -49.94
C ASP A 13 -9.22 13.31 -48.55
N GLY A 14 -8.87 14.20 -47.61
CA GLY A 14 -8.44 13.88 -46.24
C GLY A 14 -9.53 13.24 -45.36
N ARG A 15 -10.72 12.97 -45.90
CA ARG A 15 -11.84 12.32 -45.21
C ARG A 15 -11.48 10.95 -44.63
N GLY A 16 -10.58 10.21 -45.29
CA GLY A 16 -10.09 8.91 -44.82
C GLY A 16 -9.22 9.02 -43.57
N GLU A 17 -8.30 9.97 -43.54
CA GLU A 17 -7.43 10.23 -42.39
C GLU A 17 -8.22 10.75 -41.19
N THR A 18 -9.16 11.68 -41.41
CA THR A 18 -10.02 12.19 -40.33
C THR A 18 -10.86 11.08 -39.70
N ARG A 19 -11.39 10.15 -40.51
CA ARG A 19 -12.14 9.00 -39.99
C ARG A 19 -11.26 8.08 -39.16
N ASN A 20 -10.05 7.78 -39.63
CA ASN A 20 -9.12 6.92 -38.89
C ASN A 20 -8.68 7.58 -37.58
N PHE A 21 -8.40 8.88 -37.58
CA PHE A 21 -8.08 9.63 -36.38
C PHE A 21 -9.21 9.58 -35.34
N LEU A 22 -10.45 9.80 -35.77
CA LEU A 22 -11.61 9.73 -34.89
C LEU A 22 -11.83 8.33 -34.30
N LEU A 23 -11.60 7.27 -35.09
CA LEU A 23 -11.68 5.89 -34.60
C LEU A 23 -10.62 5.59 -33.54
N VAL A 24 -9.39 6.07 -33.74
CA VAL A 24 -8.32 5.93 -32.74
C VAL A 24 -8.66 6.69 -31.46
N CYS A 25 -9.14 7.93 -31.56
CA CYS A 25 -9.58 8.69 -30.40
C CYS A 25 -10.70 7.99 -29.63
N ALA A 26 -11.70 7.45 -30.33
CA ALA A 26 -12.80 6.70 -29.71
C ALA A 26 -12.28 5.45 -28.99
N ALA A 27 -11.34 4.71 -29.59
CA ALA A 27 -10.74 3.53 -28.98
C ALA A 27 -9.98 3.87 -27.69
N VAL A 28 -9.20 4.96 -27.68
CA VAL A 28 -8.48 5.43 -26.49
C VAL A 28 -9.45 5.81 -25.37
N LEU A 29 -10.54 6.52 -25.71
CA LEU A 29 -11.58 6.90 -24.75
C LEU A 29 -12.26 5.67 -24.14
N ILE A 30 -12.61 4.67 -24.96
CA ILE A 30 -13.23 3.42 -24.48
C ILE A 30 -12.27 2.67 -23.54
N CYS A 31 -10.98 2.57 -23.89
CA CYS A 31 -9.98 1.96 -23.02
C CYS A 31 -9.85 2.71 -21.69
N ALA A 32 -9.79 4.04 -21.71
CA ALA A 32 -9.70 4.85 -20.50
C ALA A 32 -10.93 4.68 -19.59
N ILE A 33 -12.14 4.71 -20.16
CA ILE A 33 -13.39 4.49 -19.41
C ILE A 33 -13.45 3.08 -18.83
N SER A 34 -12.99 2.07 -19.59
CA SER A 34 -12.97 0.68 -19.12
C SER A 34 -11.99 0.50 -17.96
N LEU A 35 -10.79 1.06 -18.05
CA LEU A 35 -9.81 1.07 -16.97
C LEU A 35 -10.33 1.81 -15.72
N LEU A 36 -10.96 2.97 -15.91
CA LEU A 36 -11.54 3.74 -14.82
C LEU A 36 -12.67 2.97 -14.14
N SER A 37 -13.49 2.24 -14.91
CA SER A 37 -14.59 1.43 -14.41
C SER A 37 -14.09 0.21 -13.62
N LEU A 38 -12.97 -0.40 -14.01
CA LEU A 38 -12.30 -1.44 -13.22
C LEU A 38 -11.79 -0.89 -11.87
N LEU A 39 -11.23 0.31 -11.87
CA LEU A 39 -10.79 0.99 -10.64
C LEU A 39 -11.97 1.39 -9.74
N HIS A 40 -13.10 1.82 -10.31
CA HIS A 40 -14.29 2.22 -9.54
C HIS A 40 -15.10 1.03 -9.01
N SER A 41 -15.00 -0.13 -9.67
CA SER A 41 -15.64 -1.38 -9.22
C SER A 41 -14.87 -2.05 -8.08
N ALA A 42 -13.60 -1.66 -7.86
CA ALA A 42 -12.93 -1.88 -6.60
C ALA A 42 -13.56 -0.95 -5.55
N SER A 43 -14.76 -1.33 -5.11
CA SER A 43 -15.45 -0.69 -4.00
C SER A 43 -14.45 -0.49 -2.85
N PRO A 44 -14.45 0.65 -2.14
CA PRO A 44 -13.68 0.78 -0.92
C PRO A 44 -14.22 -0.32 0.01
N LYS A 45 -13.49 -1.44 0.12
CA LYS A 45 -13.75 -2.43 1.15
C LYS A 45 -13.83 -1.62 2.43
N ALA A 46 -14.99 -1.63 3.09
CA ALA A 46 -15.12 -1.03 4.40
C ALA A 46 -13.92 -1.53 5.22
N LEU A 47 -13.11 -0.59 5.72
CA LEU A 47 -11.92 -0.94 6.50
C LEU A 47 -12.38 -1.94 7.56
N PRO A 48 -11.86 -3.17 7.58
CA PRO A 48 -12.26 -4.12 8.59
C PRO A 48 -11.98 -3.49 9.94
N GLU A 49 -13.02 -3.37 10.77
CA GLU A 49 -12.85 -2.83 12.11
C GLU A 49 -12.15 -3.89 12.95
N LEU A 50 -11.09 -3.47 13.65
CA LEU A 50 -10.43 -4.33 14.62
C LEU A 50 -11.46 -4.67 15.72
N PRO A 51 -11.61 -5.95 16.12
CA PRO A 51 -12.53 -6.32 17.18
C PRO A 51 -12.25 -5.54 18.47
N ASN A 52 -13.32 -5.08 19.14
CA ASN A 52 -13.21 -4.26 20.37
C ASN A 52 -12.30 -4.84 21.45
N HIS A 53 -12.20 -6.17 21.58
CA HIS A 53 -11.34 -6.81 22.56
C HIS A 53 -9.83 -6.63 22.28
N LEU A 54 -9.46 -6.38 21.03
CA LEU A 54 -8.09 -6.09 20.57
C LEU A 54 -7.80 -4.59 20.47
N SER A 55 -8.81 -3.72 20.58
CA SER A 55 -8.62 -2.27 20.55
C SER A 55 -7.61 -1.79 21.60
N ASN A 56 -7.64 -2.37 22.80
CA ASN A 56 -6.67 -2.03 23.85
C ASN A 56 -5.25 -2.46 23.48
N LEU A 57 -5.08 -3.55 22.73
CA LEU A 57 -3.77 -4.00 22.25
C LEU A 57 -3.26 -3.04 21.19
N ALA A 58 -4.09 -2.68 20.22
CA ALA A 58 -3.78 -1.69 19.19
C ALA A 58 -3.29 -0.37 19.80
N THR A 59 -4.00 0.16 20.81
CA THR A 59 -3.57 1.39 21.51
C THR A 59 -2.23 1.20 22.22
N GLN A 60 -2.01 0.09 22.92
CA GLN A 60 -0.73 -0.16 23.58
C GLN A 60 0.43 -0.30 22.60
N VAL A 61 0.19 -0.93 21.44
CA VAL A 61 1.17 -1.04 20.37
C VAL A 61 1.52 0.34 19.80
N SER A 62 0.51 1.17 19.52
CA SER A 62 0.73 2.55 19.04
C SER A 62 1.58 3.36 20.02
N ASN A 63 1.22 3.33 21.32
CA ASN A 63 1.98 4.04 22.34
C ASN A 63 3.42 3.52 22.45
N ALA A 64 3.62 2.20 22.38
CA ALA A 64 4.96 1.62 22.47
C ALA A 64 5.84 2.04 21.27
N VAL A 65 5.27 2.14 20.08
CA VAL A 65 5.98 2.62 18.88
C VAL A 65 6.42 4.07 19.03
N GLU A 66 5.53 4.95 19.51
CA GLU A 66 5.88 6.34 19.80
C GLU A 66 6.99 6.44 20.87
N GLU A 67 6.91 5.62 21.92
CA GLU A 67 7.95 5.57 22.96
C GLU A 67 9.30 5.10 22.42
N ILE A 68 9.31 4.07 21.56
CA ILE A 68 10.52 3.58 20.90
C ILE A 68 11.16 4.67 20.05
N GLU A 69 10.37 5.40 19.29
CA GLU A 69 10.87 6.49 18.47
C GLU A 69 11.55 7.57 19.33
N LEU A 70 10.94 7.93 20.46
CA LEU A 70 11.54 8.87 21.43
C LEU A 70 12.83 8.34 22.05
N LEU A 71 12.89 7.04 22.38
CA LEU A 71 14.09 6.40 22.92
C LEU A 71 15.22 6.35 21.90
N GLU A 72 14.90 6.11 20.63
CA GLU A 72 15.86 6.12 19.52
C GLU A 72 16.39 7.54 19.28
N GLN A 73 15.51 8.55 19.25
CA GLN A 73 15.91 9.96 19.12
C GLN A 73 16.80 10.43 20.30
N ALA A 74 16.62 9.85 21.49
CA ALA A 74 17.45 10.10 22.65
C ALA A 74 18.75 9.27 22.68
N GLU A 75 19.02 8.48 21.64
CA GLU A 75 20.18 7.56 21.52
C GLU A 75 20.24 6.50 22.64
N LEU A 76 19.12 6.21 23.31
CA LEU A 76 19.04 5.25 24.41
C LEU A 76 18.89 3.80 23.92
N ILE A 77 18.36 3.63 22.72
CA ILE A 77 18.32 2.37 21.98
C ILE A 77 18.96 2.59 20.62
N ASN A 78 19.63 1.57 20.08
CA ASN A 78 20.31 1.64 18.79
C ASN A 78 20.29 0.28 18.11
N ALA A 79 20.42 0.29 16.78
CA ALA A 79 20.56 -0.94 16.01
C ALA A 79 21.85 -1.72 16.39
N PRO A 80 21.82 -3.07 16.35
CA PRO A 80 20.69 -3.91 15.98
C PRO A 80 19.65 -4.02 17.10
N TYR A 81 18.37 -3.88 16.75
CA TYR A 81 17.30 -3.94 17.74
C TYR A 81 17.09 -5.37 18.23
N GLN A 82 17.01 -5.53 19.55
CA GLN A 82 16.62 -6.78 20.16
C GLN A 82 15.29 -6.59 20.87
N LEU A 83 14.45 -7.63 20.82
CA LEU A 83 13.14 -7.61 21.46
C LEU A 83 13.19 -7.21 22.94
N ALA A 84 14.25 -7.59 23.66
CA ALA A 84 14.42 -7.28 25.08
C ALA A 84 14.67 -5.80 25.38
N ASP A 85 15.14 -5.04 24.40
CA ASP A 85 15.49 -3.62 24.54
C ASP A 85 14.31 -2.71 24.18
N LEU A 86 13.25 -3.27 23.58
CA LEU A 86 12.08 -2.54 23.12
C LEU A 86 10.92 -2.68 24.13
N PRO A 87 10.28 -1.58 24.55
CA PRO A 87 9.17 -1.58 25.52
C PRO A 87 7.85 -2.09 24.92
N PHE A 88 7.87 -3.21 24.20
CA PHE A 88 6.65 -3.76 23.62
C PHE A 88 5.69 -4.33 24.68
N PRO A 89 4.38 -4.11 24.52
CA PRO A 89 3.40 -4.62 25.47
C PRO A 89 3.28 -6.14 25.38
N THR A 90 2.95 -6.77 26.51
CA THR A 90 2.53 -8.18 26.57
C THR A 90 1.01 -8.24 26.66
N TYR A 91 0.37 -9.13 25.91
CA TYR A 91 -1.09 -9.26 25.88
C TYR A 91 -1.53 -10.70 26.08
N GLN A 92 -2.38 -10.95 27.08
CA GLN A 92 -2.90 -12.30 27.38
C GLN A 92 -1.82 -13.40 27.47
N ASN A 93 -0.67 -13.09 28.10
CA ASN A 93 0.51 -13.97 28.20
C ASN A 93 1.20 -14.28 26.86
N GLN A 94 0.92 -13.52 25.81
CA GLN A 94 1.63 -13.55 24.55
C GLN A 94 2.52 -12.31 24.43
N SER A 95 3.74 -12.53 23.96
CA SER A 95 4.72 -11.49 23.69
C SER A 95 4.97 -11.40 22.21
N PHE A 96 5.47 -10.24 21.78
CA PHE A 96 6.05 -10.12 20.45
C PHE A 96 7.16 -11.15 20.24
N THR A 97 7.34 -11.53 18.99
CA THR A 97 8.38 -12.41 18.51
C THR A 97 9.21 -11.64 17.50
N GLN A 98 10.53 -11.73 17.63
CA GLN A 98 11.45 -11.11 16.70
C GLN A 98 11.61 -12.02 15.49
N GLN A 99 11.25 -11.52 14.30
CA GLN A 99 11.39 -12.25 13.03
C GLN A 99 12.72 -11.90 12.35
N ASP A 100 13.12 -10.63 12.43
CA ASP A 100 14.43 -10.13 12.01
C ASP A 100 14.89 -8.95 12.90
N GLU A 101 15.94 -8.23 12.51
CA GLU A 101 16.49 -7.10 13.29
C GLU A 101 15.56 -5.87 13.33
N HIS A 102 14.58 -5.78 12.45
CA HIS A 102 13.70 -4.62 12.25
C HIS A 102 12.21 -5.01 12.31
N CYS A 103 11.88 -6.30 12.39
CA CYS A 103 10.54 -6.85 12.29
C CYS A 103 10.15 -7.64 13.53
N PHE A 104 9.06 -7.20 14.17
CA PHE A 104 8.50 -7.79 15.38
C PHE A 104 7.02 -8.11 15.16
N SER A 105 6.60 -9.33 15.49
CA SER A 105 5.23 -9.79 15.24
C SER A 105 4.60 -10.42 16.47
N LEU A 106 3.30 -10.21 16.64
CA LEU A 106 2.47 -10.80 17.67
C LEU A 106 1.22 -11.40 17.01
N PHE A 107 1.07 -12.72 17.10
CA PHE A 107 -0.07 -13.44 16.53
C PHE A 107 -1.14 -13.71 17.59
N GLN A 108 -2.28 -13.03 17.50
CA GLN A 108 -3.37 -13.12 18.46
C GLN A 108 -4.64 -13.70 17.81
N GLY A 109 -4.79 -15.02 17.88
CA GLY A 109 -5.99 -15.72 17.43
C GLY A 109 -6.15 -15.76 15.91
N GLN A 110 -6.85 -14.77 15.33
CA GLN A 110 -7.05 -14.61 13.87
C GLN A 110 -6.49 -13.27 13.35
N TYR A 111 -5.64 -12.64 14.15
CA TYR A 111 -5.07 -11.33 13.85
C TYR A 111 -3.57 -11.37 14.12
N VAL A 112 -2.82 -10.66 13.30
CA VAL A 112 -1.40 -10.42 13.50
C VAL A 112 -1.19 -8.93 13.69
N PHE A 113 -0.36 -8.59 14.66
CA PHE A 113 0.18 -7.25 14.88
C PHE A 113 1.65 -7.27 14.52
N VAL A 114 2.09 -6.28 13.77
CA VAL A 114 3.45 -6.14 13.29
C VAL A 114 3.96 -4.77 13.66
N ILE A 115 5.23 -4.71 14.08
CA ILE A 115 5.98 -3.47 14.25
C ILE A 115 7.25 -3.60 13.41
N GLU A 116 7.48 -2.65 12.52
CA GLU A 116 8.62 -2.63 11.59
C GLU A 116 9.40 -1.31 11.71
N ARG A 117 10.73 -1.38 11.70
CA ARG A 117 11.60 -0.21 11.59
C ARG A 117 12.02 -0.02 10.12
N HIS A 118 11.53 1.05 9.50
CA HIS A 118 11.95 1.53 8.18
C HIS A 118 12.91 2.69 8.31
N GLU A 119 13.68 3.08 7.28
CA GLU A 119 14.67 4.18 7.36
C GLU A 119 14.14 5.46 8.03
N GLU A 120 12.88 5.83 7.75
CA GLU A 120 12.24 7.07 8.19
C GLU A 120 11.63 6.99 9.61
N GLY A 121 11.43 5.80 10.18
CA GLY A 121 10.80 5.64 11.49
C GLY A 121 10.24 4.25 11.77
N TRP A 122 9.43 4.16 12.83
CA TRP A 122 8.78 2.92 13.25
C TRP A 122 7.32 2.91 12.82
N ASP A 123 6.89 1.80 12.24
CA ASP A 123 5.51 1.60 11.80
C ASP A 123 4.86 0.41 12.49
N ALA A 124 3.58 0.58 12.83
CA ALA A 124 2.79 -0.47 13.43
C ALA A 124 1.56 -0.79 12.58
N HIS A 125 1.37 -2.07 12.33
CA HIS A 125 0.31 -2.56 11.46
C HIS A 125 -0.42 -3.73 12.10
N TRP A 126 -1.66 -3.96 11.65
CA TRP A 126 -2.38 -5.19 11.93
C TRP A 126 -3.05 -5.73 10.67
N ALA A 127 -3.27 -7.03 10.63
CA ALA A 127 -4.03 -7.68 9.57
C ALA A 127 -4.75 -8.93 10.12
N PRO A 128 -5.89 -9.32 9.54
CA PRO A 128 -6.43 -10.66 9.74
C PRO A 128 -5.45 -11.70 9.19
N SER A 129 -5.14 -12.73 9.97
CA SER A 129 -4.29 -13.84 9.54
C SER A 129 -4.65 -15.10 10.32
N GLU A 130 -4.59 -16.26 9.66
CA GLU A 130 -4.77 -17.57 10.32
C GLU A 130 -3.47 -18.13 10.90
N GLN A 131 -2.34 -17.47 10.63
CA GLN A 131 -1.01 -17.92 11.04
C GLN A 131 -0.13 -16.76 11.49
N ALA A 132 0.89 -17.07 12.29
CA ALA A 132 1.98 -16.13 12.54
C ALA A 132 2.72 -15.85 11.22
N VAL A 133 2.96 -14.58 10.95
CA VAL A 133 3.63 -14.10 9.74
C VAL A 133 4.63 -13.01 10.09
N ASP A 134 5.57 -12.77 9.19
CA ASP A 134 6.48 -11.63 9.23
C ASP A 134 5.84 -10.34 8.68
N CYS A 135 6.60 -9.25 8.73
CA CYS A 135 6.20 -7.92 8.29
C CYS A 135 5.95 -7.84 6.77
N HIS A 136 6.56 -8.73 5.99
CA HIS A 136 6.56 -8.66 4.52
C HIS A 136 5.57 -9.64 3.89
N ALA A 137 4.76 -10.31 4.71
CA ALA A 137 3.69 -11.17 4.25
C ALA A 137 2.68 -10.41 3.38
N SER A 138 2.19 -11.08 2.33
CA SER A 138 1.20 -10.52 1.41
C SER A 138 -0.19 -10.54 2.06
N LEU A 139 -0.44 -9.58 2.95
CA LEU A 139 -1.71 -9.35 3.64
C LEU A 139 -2.25 -7.94 3.36
N ASP A 140 -3.55 -7.77 3.56
CA ASP A 140 -4.20 -6.46 3.58
C ASP A 140 -3.87 -5.77 4.93
N TRP A 141 -2.75 -5.05 5.00
CA TRP A 141 -2.27 -4.38 6.22
C TRP A 141 -3.04 -3.10 6.56
N HIS A 142 -3.26 -2.87 7.86
CA HIS A 142 -3.92 -1.69 8.41
C HIS A 142 -3.00 -0.99 9.41
N SER A 143 -2.69 0.29 9.19
CA SER A 143 -1.83 1.08 10.08
C SER A 143 -2.51 1.38 11.42
N LEU A 144 -1.71 1.39 12.48
CA LEU A 144 -2.12 1.68 13.86
C LEU A 144 -1.71 3.09 14.33
N ASN A 145 -0.73 3.70 13.66
CA ASN A 145 -0.01 4.90 14.08
C ASN A 145 -0.26 6.11 13.15
N GLN A 146 -1.49 6.30 12.63
CA GLN A 146 -1.91 7.49 11.86
C GLN A 146 -2.58 8.57 12.71
#